data_AF-F4MWZ3-F1
#
_entry.id   AF-F4MWZ3-F1
#
_cell.length_a   1.000
_cell.length_b   1.000
_cell.length_c   1.000
_cell.angle_alpha   90.00
_cell.angle_beta   90.00
_cell.angle_gamma   90.00
#
_symmetry.space_group_name_H-M   'P 1'
#
loop_
_entity.id
_entity.type
_entity.pdbx_description
1 polymer ?
#
loop_
_entity_poly.entity_id
_entity_poly.type
_entity_poly.pdbx_seq_one_letter_code
_entity_poly.pdbx_strand_id
1 'polypeptide(L)'
;MLPTAVETFADSVLITPPVLDKIEQLGTLAPLHNPVNALGIRVFQLALPHASAVAVFDTAFHQTLSQTSYLYPLPWRYYEELGIRRYGFHGTSHKYVSAVCAERMGQPLAALRIVSCHLGNGSSICAIGHGKSVNTSMGFTPPGRGNDGHP
;
A
#
# COMPACT_ATOMS: atom_id res chain seq x y z
N MET A 1 -14.10 -11.89 11.84
CA MET A 1 -12.70 -11.45 11.99
C MET A 1 -12.67 -9.98 11.59
N LEU A 2 -12.24 -9.07 12.47
CA LEU A 2 -12.18 -7.66 12.13
C LEU A 2 -10.94 -7.43 11.26
N PRO A 3 -11.07 -6.76 10.10
CA PRO A 3 -9.92 -6.42 9.29
C PRO A 3 -8.91 -5.62 10.12
N THR A 4 -7.62 -5.83 9.91
CA THR A 4 -6.63 -4.89 10.45
C THR A 4 -6.93 -3.50 9.91
N ALA A 5 -6.52 -2.45 10.62
CA ALA A 5 -6.83 -1.09 10.22
C ALA A 5 -6.36 -0.74 8.78
N VAL A 6 -5.32 -1.42 8.27
CA VAL A 6 -4.82 -1.27 6.88
C VAL A 6 -5.65 -2.08 5.89
N GLU A 7 -6.16 -3.26 6.29
CA GLU A 7 -7.09 -4.06 5.46
C GLU A 7 -8.43 -3.34 5.24
N THR A 8 -8.73 -2.31 6.02
CA THR A 8 -9.92 -1.47 5.85
C THR A 8 -9.90 -0.69 4.52
N PHE A 9 -8.72 -0.39 3.98
CA PHE A 9 -8.57 0.43 2.77
C PHE A 9 -7.97 -0.37 1.61
N ALA A 10 -8.84 -1.11 0.91
CA ALA A 10 -8.46 -1.92 -0.26
C ALA A 10 -8.47 -1.16 -1.60
N ASP A 11 -8.97 0.07 -1.62
CA ASP A 11 -8.91 0.98 -2.77
C ASP A 11 -8.83 2.43 -2.28
N SER A 12 -8.71 3.36 -3.22
CA SER A 12 -8.83 4.79 -2.93
C SER A 12 -10.20 5.13 -2.35
N VAL A 13 -10.24 6.03 -1.37
CA VAL A 13 -11.49 6.42 -0.69
C VAL A 13 -11.60 7.92 -0.55
N LEU A 14 -12.84 8.43 -0.63
CA LEU A 14 -13.13 9.82 -0.32
C LEU A 14 -12.81 10.10 1.16
N ILE A 15 -12.12 11.20 1.44
CA ILE A 15 -11.86 11.66 2.80
C ILE A 15 -13.18 12.14 3.40
N THR A 16 -13.54 11.49 4.50
CA THR A 16 -14.60 11.89 5.43
C THR A 16 -13.99 11.96 6.84
N PRO A 17 -14.66 12.58 7.84
CA PRO A 17 -14.13 12.59 9.20
C PRO A 17 -13.79 11.18 9.73
N PRO A 18 -14.65 10.14 9.57
CA PRO A 18 -14.29 8.78 9.99
C PRO A 18 -13.08 8.18 9.27
N VAL A 19 -12.91 8.49 7.98
CA VAL A 19 -11.74 8.03 7.20
C VAL A 19 -10.47 8.70 7.72
N LEU A 20 -10.51 10.00 7.99
CA LEU A 20 -9.36 10.75 8.50
C LEU A 20 -8.95 10.25 9.89
N ASP A 21 -9.91 10.03 10.79
CA ASP A 21 -9.64 9.47 12.12
C ASP A 21 -8.99 8.08 12.02
N LYS A 22 -9.44 7.26 11.07
CA LYS A 22 -8.84 5.94 10.82
C LYS A 22 -7.41 6.05 10.27
N ILE A 23 -7.13 7.00 9.38
CA ILE A 23 -5.77 7.27 8.87
C ILE A 23 -4.85 7.71 10.02
N GLU A 24 -5.34 8.51 10.97
CA GLU A 24 -4.56 8.91 12.16
C GLU A 24 -4.25 7.73 13.07
N GLN A 25 -5.21 6.83 13.31
CA GLN A 25 -5.00 5.60 14.08
C GLN A 25 -3.94 4.69 13.44
N LEU A 26 -3.83 4.71 12.10
CA LEU A 26 -2.77 4.00 11.37
C LEU A 26 -1.38 4.60 11.59
N GLY A 27 -1.24 5.71 12.32
CA GLY A 27 0.04 6.24 12.76
C GLY A 27 0.87 5.26 13.58
N THR A 28 0.25 4.31 14.28
CA THR A 28 0.97 3.25 15.00
C THR A 28 1.75 2.32 14.07
N LEU A 29 1.29 2.14 12.83
CA LEU A 29 1.92 1.27 11.83
C LEU A 29 2.93 2.03 10.95
N ALA A 30 2.69 3.32 10.69
CA ALA A 30 3.58 4.17 9.90
C ALA A 30 3.78 5.54 10.56
N PRO A 31 4.52 5.60 11.68
CA PRO A 31 4.60 6.79 12.54
C PRO A 31 5.22 8.01 11.86
N LEU A 32 6.10 7.80 10.88
CA LEU A 32 6.74 8.88 10.14
C LEU A 32 5.91 9.41 8.96
N HIS A 33 4.85 8.71 8.55
CA HIS A 33 4.10 9.03 7.33
C HIS A 33 2.65 9.41 7.64
N ASN A 34 1.90 8.56 8.32
CA ASN A 34 0.46 8.74 8.48
C ASN A 34 0.06 9.99 9.30
N PRO A 35 0.74 10.33 10.41
CA PRO A 35 0.44 11.58 11.13
C PRO A 35 0.68 12.83 10.28
N VAL A 36 1.76 12.84 9.49
CA VAL A 36 2.09 13.94 8.58
C VAL A 36 1.05 14.05 7.45
N ASN A 37 0.65 12.92 6.88
CA ASN A 37 -0.38 12.88 5.83
C ASN A 37 -1.74 13.35 6.36
N ALA A 38 -2.14 12.94 7.58
CA ALA A 38 -3.38 13.38 8.21
C ALA A 38 -3.39 14.89 8.47
N LEU A 39 -2.28 15.45 8.96
CA LEU A 39 -2.12 16.90 9.09
C LEU A 39 -2.28 17.60 7.73
N GLY A 40 -1.64 17.07 6.68
CA GLY A 40 -1.77 17.60 5.33
C GLY A 40 -3.21 17.61 4.83
N ILE A 41 -3.98 16.55 5.09
CA ILE A 41 -5.42 16.48 4.76
C ILE A 41 -6.21 17.56 5.50
N ARG A 42 -5.98 17.73 6.81
CA ARG A 42 -6.66 18.77 7.61
C ARG A 42 -6.38 20.17 7.07
N VAL A 43 -5.12 20.47 6.76
CA VAL A 43 -4.71 21.76 6.17
C VAL A 43 -5.35 21.95 4.79
N PHE A 44 -5.37 20.92 3.95
CA PHE A 44 -6.03 20.97 2.64
C PHE A 44 -7.52 21.29 2.75
N GLN A 45 -8.24 20.64 3.67
CA GLN A 45 -9.68 20.88 3.89
C GLN A 45 -9.98 22.30 4.40
N LEU A 46 -9.06 22.90 5.16
CA LEU A 46 -9.17 24.31 5.57
C LEU A 46 -8.93 25.27 4.41
N ALA A 47 -7.91 24.99 3.59
CA ALA A 47 -7.53 25.86 2.48
C ALA A 47 -8.52 25.79 1.30
N LEU A 48 -9.12 24.62 1.05
CA LEU A 48 -10.01 24.36 -0.07
C LEU A 48 -11.29 23.65 0.41
N PRO A 49 -12.18 24.35 1.14
CA PRO A 49 -13.32 23.73 1.83
C PRO A 49 -14.37 23.11 0.89
N HIS A 50 -14.36 23.47 -0.39
CA HIS A 50 -15.28 22.93 -1.40
C HIS A 50 -14.66 21.84 -2.28
N ALA A 51 -13.35 21.60 -2.16
CA ALA A 51 -12.67 20.56 -2.92
C ALA A 51 -12.86 19.20 -2.25
N SER A 52 -13.01 18.15 -3.08
CA SER A 52 -12.99 16.77 -2.59
C SER A 52 -11.55 16.32 -2.34
N ALA A 53 -11.30 15.74 -1.16
CA ALA A 53 -10.03 15.08 -0.85
C ALA A 53 -10.20 13.56 -0.96
N VAL A 54 -9.22 12.86 -1.51
CA VAL A 54 -9.22 11.40 -1.69
C VAL A 54 -7.91 10.85 -1.13
N ALA A 55 -7.99 9.81 -0.28
CA ALA A 55 -6.82 9.04 0.12
C ALA A 55 -6.54 7.95 -0.91
N VAL A 56 -5.27 7.84 -1.33
CA VAL A 56 -4.79 6.79 -2.22
C VAL A 56 -3.69 6.03 -1.47
N PHE A 57 -3.87 4.72 -1.30
CA PHE A 57 -2.99 3.90 -0.47
C PHE A 57 -2.02 3.07 -1.30
N ASP A 58 -0.74 3.16 -0.96
CA ASP A 58 0.32 2.34 -1.56
C ASP A 58 0.13 0.84 -1.33
N THR A 59 -0.59 0.47 -0.28
CA THR A 59 -0.87 -0.92 0.11
C THR A 59 -2.09 -1.51 -0.64
N ALA A 60 -2.95 -0.67 -1.24
CA ALA A 60 -4.24 -1.09 -1.78
C ALA A 60 -4.10 -2.16 -2.88
N PHE A 61 -3.18 -1.96 -3.83
CA PHE A 61 -2.94 -2.92 -4.93
C PHE A 61 -2.47 -4.30 -4.44
N HIS A 62 -1.91 -4.37 -3.23
CA HIS A 62 -1.41 -5.60 -2.62
C HIS A 62 -2.44 -6.30 -1.72
N GLN A 63 -3.66 -5.76 -1.57
CA GLN A 63 -4.73 -6.45 -0.83
C GLN A 63 -5.23 -7.72 -1.53
N THR A 64 -4.79 -7.98 -2.77
CA THR A 64 -5.06 -9.23 -3.49
C THR A 64 -4.13 -10.39 -3.12
N LEU A 65 -3.12 -10.18 -2.27
CA LEU A 65 -2.22 -11.24 -1.80
C LEU A 65 -3.02 -12.34 -1.08
N SER A 66 -2.71 -13.60 -1.41
CA SER A 66 -3.25 -14.74 -0.65
C SER A 66 -2.61 -14.83 0.74
N GLN A 67 -3.24 -15.59 1.64
CA GLN A 67 -2.74 -15.84 2.99
C GLN A 67 -1.29 -16.35 3.01
N THR A 68 -0.96 -17.29 2.13
CA THR A 68 0.41 -17.80 1.97
C THR A 68 1.40 -16.72 1.52
N SER A 69 0.92 -15.71 0.81
CA SER A 69 1.73 -14.61 0.30
C SER A 69 1.77 -13.39 1.22
N TYR A 70 0.93 -13.30 2.26
CA TYR A 70 1.03 -12.18 3.21
C TYR A 70 1.45 -12.57 4.62
N LEU A 71 1.28 -13.83 5.02
CA LEU A 71 1.72 -14.28 6.33
C LEU A 71 3.23 -14.46 6.38
N TYR A 72 3.81 -14.01 7.49
CA TYR A 72 5.15 -14.41 7.88
C TYR A 72 5.12 -15.78 8.57
N PRO A 73 6.22 -16.56 8.51
CA PRO A 73 6.35 -17.82 9.24
C PRO A 73 6.59 -17.56 10.74
N LEU A 74 5.64 -16.90 11.37
CA LEU A 74 5.62 -16.48 12.77
C LEU A 74 4.38 -17.07 13.47
N PRO A 75 4.35 -17.12 14.81
CA PRO A 75 3.14 -17.51 15.54
C PRO A 75 1.92 -16.71 15.11
N TRP A 76 0.81 -17.40 14.86
CA TRP A 76 -0.45 -16.82 14.35
C TRP A 76 -0.93 -15.59 15.14
N ARG A 77 -0.74 -15.61 16.47
CA ARG A 77 -1.10 -14.51 17.37
C ARG A 77 -0.54 -13.15 16.94
N TYR A 78 0.63 -13.10 16.28
CA TYR A 78 1.20 -11.84 15.83
C TYR A 78 0.46 -11.24 14.63
N TYR A 79 -0.11 -12.07 13.76
CA TYR A 79 -1.03 -11.59 12.74
C TYR A 79 -2.36 -11.17 13.38
N GLU A 80 -2.93 -12.02 14.24
CA GLU A 80 -4.26 -11.82 14.81
C GLU A 80 -4.35 -10.61 15.75
N GLU A 81 -3.39 -10.47 16.68
CA GLU A 81 -3.42 -9.44 17.72
C GLU A 81 -2.76 -8.14 17.27
N LEU A 82 -1.71 -8.22 16.45
CA LEU A 82 -0.86 -7.07 16.10
C LEU A 82 -0.94 -6.68 14.62
N GLY A 83 -1.63 -7.45 13.79
CA GLY A 83 -1.72 -7.20 12.35
C GLY A 83 -0.39 -7.34 11.62
N ILE A 84 0.55 -8.15 12.14
CA ILE A 84 1.85 -8.38 11.50
C ILE A 84 1.66 -9.26 10.26
N ARG A 85 1.76 -8.63 9.10
CA ARG A 85 1.70 -9.26 7.77
C ARG A 85 2.48 -8.45 6.75
N ARG A 86 2.70 -9.03 5.57
CA ARG A 86 3.11 -8.27 4.39
C ARG A 86 1.94 -7.40 3.93
N TYR A 87 2.14 -6.08 3.96
CA TYR A 87 1.23 -5.12 3.35
C TYR A 87 1.64 -4.77 1.93
N GLY A 88 2.95 -4.66 1.66
CA GLY A 88 3.46 -4.20 0.37
C GLY A 88 3.26 -2.70 0.15
N PHE A 89 4.17 -2.07 -0.59
CA PHE A 89 4.13 -0.63 -0.90
C PHE A 89 4.50 -0.39 -2.36
N HIS A 90 4.42 0.86 -2.81
CA HIS A 90 4.49 1.23 -4.24
C HIS A 90 3.40 0.57 -5.09
N GLY A 91 2.27 0.17 -4.48
CA GLY A 91 1.17 -0.47 -5.19
C GLY A 91 0.53 0.41 -6.25
N THR A 92 0.51 1.73 -6.05
CA THR A 92 0.09 2.72 -7.05
C THR A 92 0.94 2.64 -8.31
N SER A 93 2.26 2.60 -8.16
CA SER A 93 3.21 2.45 -9.26
C SER A 93 3.07 1.09 -9.95
N HIS A 94 3.07 -0.01 -9.19
CA HIS A 94 2.92 -1.35 -9.75
C HIS A 94 1.60 -1.53 -10.52
N LYS A 95 0.48 -1.00 -9.99
CA LYS A 95 -0.83 -0.98 -10.66
C LYS A 95 -0.73 -0.23 -12.00
N TYR A 96 -0.21 0.99 -11.98
CA TYR A 96 -0.09 1.83 -13.17
C TYR A 96 0.77 1.18 -14.27
N VAL A 97 2.00 0.77 -13.94
CA VAL A 97 2.92 0.23 -14.96
C VAL A 97 2.46 -1.11 -15.52
N SER A 98 1.70 -1.90 -14.76
CA SER A 98 1.10 -3.14 -15.28
C SER A 98 0.02 -2.88 -16.33
N ALA A 99 -0.82 -1.85 -16.12
CA ALA A 99 -1.82 -1.43 -17.09
C ALA A 99 -1.16 -0.87 -18.37
N VAL A 100 -0.13 -0.03 -18.22
CA VAL A 100 0.64 0.50 -19.36
C VAL A 100 1.35 -0.62 -20.13
N CYS A 101 1.89 -1.63 -19.43
CA CYS A 101 2.49 -2.79 -20.06
C CYS A 101 1.45 -3.57 -20.88
N ALA A 102 0.26 -3.78 -20.35
CA ALA A 102 -0.83 -4.45 -21.06
C ALA A 102 -1.25 -3.72 -22.34
N GLU A 103 -1.41 -2.40 -22.24
CA GLU A 103 -1.70 -1.54 -23.38
C GLU A 103 -0.62 -1.66 -24.47
N ARG A 104 0.65 -1.55 -24.09
CA ARG A 104 1.78 -1.65 -25.03
C ARG A 104 1.93 -3.02 -25.67
N MET A 105 1.54 -4.09 -24.97
CA MET A 105 1.53 -5.44 -25.51
C MET A 105 0.32 -5.73 -26.40
N GLY A 106 -0.68 -4.83 -26.44
CA GLY A 106 -1.94 -5.08 -27.14
C GLY A 106 -2.71 -6.26 -26.56
N GLN A 107 -2.53 -6.57 -25.27
CA GLN A 107 -3.13 -7.72 -24.60
C GLN A 107 -3.93 -7.27 -23.37
N PRO A 108 -5.08 -7.90 -23.06
CA PRO A 108 -5.77 -7.64 -21.81
C PRO A 108 -4.87 -7.91 -20.61
N LEU A 109 -4.86 -7.02 -19.61
CA LEU A 109 -4.07 -7.20 -18.38
C LEU A 109 -4.38 -8.54 -17.68
N ALA A 110 -5.63 -9.01 -17.78
CA ALA A 110 -6.06 -10.30 -17.26
C ALA A 110 -5.39 -11.52 -17.95
N ALA A 111 -4.79 -11.36 -19.13
CA ALA A 111 -4.06 -12.41 -19.83
C ALA A 111 -2.56 -12.46 -19.45
N LEU A 112 -2.06 -11.45 -18.73
CA LEU A 112 -0.63 -11.26 -18.49
C LEU A 112 -0.15 -11.77 -17.14
N ARG A 113 1.13 -12.15 -17.12
CA ARG A 113 1.93 -12.40 -15.93
C ARG A 113 3.16 -11.52 -16.01
N ILE A 114 3.28 -10.57 -15.09
CA ILE A 114 4.25 -9.48 -15.13
C ILE A 114 5.10 -9.51 -13.87
N VAL A 115 6.40 -9.34 -14.02
CA VAL A 115 7.28 -8.94 -12.91
C VAL A 115 7.55 -7.45 -13.08
N SER A 116 7.11 -6.66 -12.11
CA SER A 116 7.27 -5.21 -12.11
C SER A 116 8.35 -4.80 -11.11
N CYS A 117 9.30 -3.99 -11.55
CA CYS A 117 10.40 -3.48 -10.73
C CYS A 117 10.25 -1.96 -10.57
N HIS A 118 9.89 -1.51 -9.37
CA HIS A 118 9.93 -0.10 -9.00
C HIS A 118 11.31 0.17 -8.39
N LEU A 119 12.14 0.95 -9.09
CA LEU A 119 13.53 1.20 -8.70
C LEU A 119 13.74 2.70 -8.46
N GLY A 120 13.97 3.07 -7.20
CA GLY A 120 14.14 4.45 -6.76
C GLY A 120 14.64 4.51 -5.31
N ASN A 121 14.42 5.64 -4.64
CA ASN A 121 14.84 5.87 -3.25
C ASN A 121 14.34 4.78 -2.28
N GLY A 122 13.15 4.23 -2.55
CA GLY A 122 12.73 2.91 -2.09
C GLY A 122 12.55 2.02 -3.30
N SER A 123 12.94 0.74 -3.20
CA SER A 123 12.83 -0.20 -4.32
C SER A 123 11.98 -1.42 -3.96
N SER A 124 11.09 -1.82 -4.87
CA SER A 124 10.22 -2.99 -4.70
C SER A 124 10.05 -3.77 -6.00
N ILE A 125 9.89 -5.08 -5.87
CA ILE A 125 9.56 -5.98 -6.97
C ILE A 125 8.20 -6.60 -6.66
N CYS A 126 7.30 -6.59 -7.64
CA CYS A 126 5.96 -7.14 -7.53
C CYS A 126 5.72 -8.18 -8.63
N ALA A 127 5.29 -9.37 -8.22
CA ALA A 127 4.73 -10.35 -9.14
C ALA A 127 3.25 -10.05 -9.32
N ILE A 128 2.83 -9.86 -10.57
CA ILE A 128 1.47 -9.50 -10.96
C ILE A 128 0.94 -10.62 -11.85
N GLY A 129 -0.13 -11.28 -11.42
CA GLY A 129 -0.79 -12.33 -12.17
C GLY A 129 -2.22 -11.92 -12.49
N HIS A 130 -2.58 -11.90 -13.78
CA HIS A 130 -3.94 -11.58 -14.23
C HIS A 130 -4.44 -10.23 -13.67
N GLY A 131 -3.57 -9.23 -13.65
CA GLY A 131 -3.85 -7.88 -13.13
C GLY A 131 -3.89 -7.73 -11.61
N LYS A 132 -3.59 -8.79 -10.85
CA LYS A 132 -3.59 -8.78 -9.38
C LYS A 132 -2.16 -8.93 -8.85
N SER A 133 -1.84 -8.24 -7.76
CA SER A 133 -0.59 -8.51 -7.04
C SER A 133 -0.68 -9.89 -6.38
N VAL A 134 0.24 -10.78 -6.72
CA VAL A 134 0.30 -12.15 -6.18
C VAL A 134 1.48 -12.37 -5.23
N ASN A 135 2.52 -11.52 -5.34
CA ASN A 135 3.60 -11.42 -4.37
C ASN A 135 4.30 -10.04 -4.50
N THR A 136 4.96 -9.58 -3.44
CA THR A 136 5.73 -8.33 -3.45
C THR A 136 6.89 -8.40 -2.46
N SER A 137 7.99 -7.72 -2.77
CA SER A 137 9.22 -7.76 -1.97
C SER A 137 9.11 -6.94 -0.68
N MET A 138 8.31 -5.88 -0.65
CA MET A 138 8.15 -5.07 0.56
C MET A 138 7.19 -5.73 1.54
N GLY A 139 7.51 -5.59 2.83
CA GLY A 139 6.93 -6.35 3.92
C GLY A 139 5.82 -5.65 4.70
N PHE A 140 5.93 -5.73 6.02
CA PHE A 140 5.11 -5.03 7.00
C PHE A 140 5.32 -3.52 6.95
N THR A 141 6.56 -3.08 6.78
CA THR A 141 6.95 -1.68 6.56
C THR A 141 7.66 -1.55 5.20
N PRO A 142 7.72 -0.34 4.61
CA PRO A 142 8.71 -0.11 3.57
C PRO A 142 10.10 -0.26 4.21
N PRO A 143 11.10 -0.81 3.52
CA PRO A 143 12.47 -0.77 4.01
C PRO A 143 12.84 0.70 4.26
N GLY A 144 13.35 1.00 5.45
CA GLY A 144 13.93 2.30 5.73
C GLY A 144 15.07 2.59 4.75
N ARG A 145 15.39 3.87 4.52
CA ARG A 145 16.60 4.23 3.77
C ARG A 145 17.78 3.52 4.42
N GLY A 146 18.40 2.58 3.72
CA GLY A 146 19.79 2.19 3.99
C GLY A 146 20.66 3.38 3.65
N ASN A 147 20.75 4.33 4.57
CA ASN A 147 21.77 5.36 4.58
C ASN A 147 22.13 5.66 6.02
N ASP A 148 22.60 4.63 6.73
CA ASP A 148 23.75 4.77 7.58
C ASP A 148 24.96 5.04 6.69
N GLY A 149 25.04 6.28 6.19
CA GLY A 149 26.24 6.85 5.59
C GLY A 149 27.35 7.01 6.62
N HIS A 150 27.72 5.93 7.30
CA HIS A 150 29.03 5.78 7.89
C HIS A 150 29.95 5.19 6.82
N PRO A 151 31.10 5.83 6.51
CA PRO A 151 32.21 5.10 5.90
C PRO A 151 32.64 3.92 6.77
#